data_AF-A0A2E5C074-F1
#
_entry.id   AF-A0A2E5C074-F1
#
_cell.length_a   1.000
_cell.length_b   1.000
_cell.length_c   1.000
_cell.angle_alpha   90.00
_cell.angle_beta   90.00
_cell.angle_gamma   90.00
#
_symmetry.space_group_name_H-M   'P 1'
#
loop_
_entity.id
_entity.type
_entity.pdbx_description
1 polymer ?
#
loop_
_entity_poly.entity_id
_entity_poly.type
_entity_poly.pdbx_seq_one_letter_code
_entity_poly.pdbx_strand_id
1 'polypeptide(L)'
;MSRCKFYVINTQKSQELVDGLHKITLECENRFDVHGFLWIDKDDEIMQIQILFGEIAIEWRFESGIKYSLTNRATEIPEGIGFHKGVRDLRQAEETDSIESVKEAVLNAEFPSEWSEKIKQKF
;
A
#
# COMPACT_ATOMS: atom_id res chain seq x y z
N MET A 1 11.67 2.52 -15.66
CA MET A 1 11.13 1.38 -14.89
C MET A 1 9.87 0.88 -15.56
N SER A 2 9.59 -0.43 -15.60
CA SER A 2 8.28 -0.89 -16.06
C SER A 2 7.20 -0.41 -15.11
N ARG A 3 6.11 0.11 -15.65
CA ARG A 3 4.92 0.56 -14.92
C ARG A 3 4.38 -0.57 -14.03
N CYS A 4 4.17 -0.31 -12.74
CA CYS A 4 3.57 -1.30 -11.84
C CYS A 4 2.13 -1.56 -12.27
N LYS A 5 1.74 -2.84 -12.36
CA LYS A 5 0.40 -3.24 -12.77
C LYS A 5 -0.29 -4.01 -11.66
N PHE A 6 -1.31 -3.41 -11.08
CA PHE A 6 -2.04 -3.94 -9.94
C PHE A 6 -3.30 -4.68 -10.36
N TYR A 7 -3.63 -5.73 -9.60
CA TYR A 7 -4.91 -6.44 -9.67
C TYR A 7 -5.46 -6.69 -8.27
N VAL A 8 -6.79 -6.80 -8.15
CA VAL A 8 -7.46 -7.11 -6.88
C VAL A 8 -7.29 -8.59 -6.55
N ILE A 9 -6.94 -8.88 -5.31
CA ILE A 9 -7.03 -10.23 -4.74
C ILE A 9 -8.28 -10.34 -3.89
N ASN A 10 -9.18 -11.22 -4.32
CA ASN A 10 -10.36 -11.60 -3.57
C ASN A 10 -10.07 -12.90 -2.81
N THR A 11 -9.92 -12.78 -1.49
CA THR A 11 -9.80 -13.94 -0.58
C THR A 11 -10.94 -13.90 0.43
N GLN A 12 -11.25 -15.00 1.11
CA GLN A 12 -12.23 -14.96 2.20
C GLN A 12 -11.87 -13.92 3.28
N LYS A 13 -10.57 -13.70 3.51
CA LYS A 13 -10.08 -12.66 4.43
C LYS A 13 -10.31 -11.22 3.96
N SER A 14 -10.42 -10.99 2.65
CA SER A 14 -10.73 -9.65 2.14
C SER A 14 -12.20 -9.28 2.33
N GLN A 15 -13.06 -10.23 2.75
CA GLN A 15 -14.46 -9.94 3.09
C GLN A 15 -14.66 -9.49 4.54
N GLU A 16 -13.64 -9.58 5.38
CA GLU A 16 -13.71 -9.14 6.77
C GLU A 16 -13.69 -7.60 6.86
N LEU A 17 -14.56 -7.05 7.71
CA LEU A 17 -14.55 -5.63 8.05
C LEU A 17 -13.48 -5.37 9.11
N VAL A 18 -12.64 -4.37 8.88
CA VAL A 18 -11.68 -3.85 9.85
C VAL A 18 -12.17 -2.47 10.27
N ASP A 19 -12.55 -2.32 11.54
CA ASP A 19 -13.13 -1.09 12.08
C ASP A 19 -14.32 -0.54 11.27
N GLY A 20 -15.12 -1.44 10.69
CA GLY A 20 -16.28 -1.10 9.86
C GLY A 20 -15.95 -0.79 8.39
N LEU A 21 -14.69 -0.88 7.98
CA LEU A 21 -14.24 -0.69 6.60
C LEU A 21 -13.94 -2.02 5.92
N HIS A 22 -14.28 -2.12 4.64
CA HIS A 22 -13.92 -3.28 3.82
C HIS A 22 -12.50 -3.12 3.27
N LYS A 23 -11.67 -4.14 3.43
CA LYS A 23 -10.27 -4.10 2.99
C LYS A 23 -10.10 -4.77 1.62
N ILE A 24 -9.74 -3.98 0.62
CA ILE A 24 -9.32 -4.47 -0.70
C ILE A 24 -7.80 -4.63 -0.71
N THR A 25 -7.34 -5.79 -1.16
CA THR A 25 -5.90 -6.06 -1.34
C THR A 25 -5.56 -6.01 -2.83
N LEU A 26 -4.52 -5.26 -3.17
CA LEU A 26 -3.98 -5.11 -4.51
C LEU A 26 -2.58 -5.76 -4.55
N GLU A 27 -2.38 -6.69 -5.47
CA GLU A 27 -1.06 -7.25 -5.76
C GLU A 27 -0.53 -6.69 -7.07
N CYS A 28 0.79 -6.54 -7.17
CA CYS A 28 1.44 -6.09 -8.38
C CYS A 28 1.92 -7.29 -9.22
N GLU A 29 1.41 -7.40 -10.46
CA GLU A 29 1.69 -8.50 -11.38
C GLU A 29 3.17 -8.63 -11.73
N ASN A 30 3.86 -7.49 -11.86
CA ASN A 30 5.23 -7.43 -12.35
C ASN A 30 6.28 -7.08 -11.28
N ARG A 31 5.88 -6.93 -10.01
CA ARG A 31 6.80 -6.67 -8.89
C ARG A 31 6.29 -7.29 -7.59
N PHE A 32 7.04 -8.26 -7.07
CA PHE A 32 6.68 -8.99 -5.84
C PHE A 32 6.84 -8.16 -4.55
N ASP A 33 7.63 -7.09 -4.60
CA ASP A 33 7.92 -6.21 -3.46
C ASP A 33 6.90 -5.06 -3.34
N VAL A 34 5.93 -5.00 -4.25
CA VAL A 34 4.95 -3.94 -4.35
C VAL A 34 3.55 -4.48 -4.06
N HIS A 35 2.88 -3.89 -3.06
CA HIS A 35 1.51 -4.26 -2.68
C HIS A 35 0.69 -3.02 -2.36
N GLY A 36 -0.62 -3.10 -2.54
CA GLY A 36 -1.55 -2.04 -2.18
C GLY A 36 -2.67 -2.55 -1.29
N PHE A 37 -3.18 -1.67 -0.46
CA PHE A 37 -4.34 -1.89 0.38
C PHE A 37 -5.24 -0.68 0.33
N LEU A 38 -6.53 -0.91 0.10
CA LEU A 38 -7.57 0.10 0.22
C LEU A 38 -8.49 -0.30 1.35
N TRP A 39 -8.92 0.68 2.14
CA TRP A 39 -10.03 0.52 3.07
C TRP A 39 -11.15 1.43 2.60
N ILE A 40 -12.29 0.81 2.29
CA ILE A 40 -13.47 1.49 1.78
C ILE A 40 -14.61 1.40 2.78
N ASP A 41 -15.46 2.41 2.80
CA ASP A 41 -16.71 2.34 3.56
C ASP A 41 -17.80 1.56 2.79
N LYS A 42 -19.01 1.55 3.34
CA LYS A 42 -20.17 0.87 2.76
C LYS A 42 -20.65 1.48 1.43
N ASP A 43 -20.21 2.70 1.11
CA ASP A 43 -20.61 3.47 -0.07
C ASP A 43 -19.51 3.44 -1.15
N ASP A 44 -18.53 2.51 -1.01
CA ASP A 44 -17.35 2.35 -1.86
C ASP A 44 -16.44 3.59 -1.93
N GLU A 45 -16.49 4.45 -0.91
CA GLU A 45 -15.59 5.58 -0.77
C GLU A 45 -14.30 5.16 -0.07
N ILE A 46 -13.16 5.60 -0.62
CA ILE A 46 -11.85 5.27 -0.07
C ILE A 46 -11.60 6.12 1.17
N MET A 47 -11.44 5.45 2.31
CA MET A 47 -11.13 6.07 3.60
C MET A 47 -9.64 6.00 3.94
N GLN A 48 -8.94 4.98 3.44
CA GLN A 48 -7.50 4.84 3.58
C GLN A 48 -6.89 4.10 2.40
N ILE A 49 -5.69 4.52 2.01
CA ILE A 49 -4.82 3.84 1.05
C ILE A 49 -3.47 3.60 1.72
N GLN A 50 -2.90 2.42 1.50
CA GLN A 50 -1.50 2.15 1.79
C GLN A 50 -0.90 1.42 0.60
N ILE A 51 0.16 1.96 0.00
CA ILE A 51 0.92 1.28 -1.05
C ILE A 51 2.36 1.10 -0.57
N LEU A 52 2.84 -0.12 -0.62
CA LEU A 52 4.19 -0.51 -0.27
C LEU A 52 5.01 -0.64 -1.55
N PHE A 53 6.15 0.02 -1.61
CA PHE A 53 7.18 -0.12 -2.63
C PHE A 53 8.49 -0.53 -1.96
N GLY A 54 8.74 -1.83 -1.87
CA GLY A 54 9.89 -2.35 -1.11
C GLY A 54 9.82 -1.91 0.34
N GLU A 55 10.73 -1.01 0.73
CA GLU A 55 10.83 -0.43 2.08
C GLU A 55 10.03 0.84 2.30
N ILE A 56 9.42 1.42 1.27
CA ILE A 56 8.70 2.69 1.41
C ILE A 56 7.20 2.40 1.40
N ALA A 57 6.50 2.88 2.42
CA ALA A 57 5.05 2.92 2.47
C ALA A 57 4.58 4.36 2.21
N ILE A 58 3.71 4.51 1.22
CA ILE A 58 2.92 5.72 1.02
C ILE A 58 1.50 5.46 1.51
N GLU A 59 1.06 6.28 2.46
CA GLU A 59 -0.24 6.16 3.11
C GLU A 59 -1.04 7.43 2.85
N TRP A 60 -2.31 7.27 2.47
CA TRP A 60 -3.28 8.35 2.50
C TRP A 60 -4.40 7.95 3.46
N ARG A 61 -4.82 8.88 4.32
CA ARG A 61 -5.99 8.69 5.19
C ARG A 61 -6.92 9.88 5.08
N PHE A 62 -8.22 9.60 5.08
CA PHE A 62 -9.25 10.61 5.24
C PHE A 62 -8.94 11.44 6.50
N GLU A 63 -9.09 12.76 6.40
CA GLU A 63 -8.72 13.78 7.42
C GLU A 63 -7.23 14.00 7.67
N SER A 64 -6.36 12.98 7.53
CA SER A 64 -4.93 13.11 7.87
C SER A 64 -4.01 13.38 6.68
N GLY A 65 -4.48 13.22 5.44
CA GLY A 65 -3.70 13.46 4.23
C GLY A 65 -2.66 12.36 3.95
N ILE A 66 -1.57 12.74 3.27
CA ILE A 66 -0.51 11.82 2.83
C ILE A 66 0.59 11.73 3.89
N LYS A 67 1.02 10.51 4.20
CA LYS A 67 2.19 10.21 5.03
C LYS A 67 3.11 9.24 4.30
N TYR A 68 4.40 9.44 4.47
CA TYR A 68 5.44 8.51 4.03
C TYR A 68 6.09 7.86 5.24
N SER A 69 6.26 6.55 5.16
CA SER A 69 6.88 5.75 6.21
C SER A 69 7.91 4.80 5.60
N LEU A 70 9.01 4.57 6.30
CA LEU A 70 9.93 3.48 6.00
C LEU A 70 9.52 2.23 6.76
N THR A 71 9.59 1.09 6.09
CA THR A 71 9.49 -0.24 6.69
C THR A 71 10.89 -0.77 7.00
N ASN A 72 10.95 -1.84 7.80
CA ASN A 72 12.16 -2.59 8.14
C ASN A 72 12.23 -3.95 7.44
N ARG A 73 11.55 -4.12 6.29
CA ARG A 73 11.45 -5.38 5.52
C ARG A 73 12.82 -5.89 5.05
N ALA A 74 13.78 -5.01 4.78
CA ALA A 74 15.12 -5.36 4.27
C ALA A 74 16.22 -5.30 5.34
N THR A 75 15.96 -4.67 6.49
CA THR A 75 17.01 -4.37 7.48
C THR A 75 17.21 -5.48 8.50
N GLU A 76 16.31 -6.45 8.57
CA GLU A 76 16.48 -7.63 9.42
C GLU A 76 16.62 -8.87 8.52
N ILE A 77 17.83 -9.42 8.47
CA ILE A 77 18.04 -10.85 8.18
C ILE A 77 18.23 -11.52 9.55
N PRO A 78 17.19 -12.00 10.25
CA PRO A 78 17.40 -12.76 11.46
C PRO A 78 17.33 -14.26 11.14
N GLU A 79 18.38 -14.97 11.56
CA GLU A 79 18.44 -16.43 11.53
C GLU A 79 17.44 -17.01 12.56
N GLY A 80 16.47 -17.81 12.10
CA GLY A 80 15.60 -18.59 12.99
C GLY A 80 14.26 -19.01 12.39
N ILE A 81 13.85 -20.26 12.63
CA ILE A 81 12.54 -20.80 12.23
C ILE A 81 11.47 -20.16 13.14
N GLY A 82 10.60 -19.33 12.57
CA GLY A 82 9.40 -18.81 13.25
C GLY A 82 9.24 -17.28 13.34
N PHE A 83 10.20 -16.49 12.85
CA PHE A 83 10.18 -15.02 13.02
C PHE A 83 9.25 -14.24 12.07
N HIS A 84 8.62 -14.90 11.09
CA HIS A 84 7.79 -14.23 10.07
C HIS A 84 6.44 -13.64 10.53
N LYS A 85 6.25 -13.28 11.82
CA LYS A 85 4.91 -12.85 12.30
C LYS A 85 4.79 -11.63 13.22
N GLY A 86 5.84 -10.87 13.55
CA GLY A 86 5.69 -9.59 14.26
C GLY A 86 7.06 -9.05 14.60
N VAL A 87 7.42 -7.79 14.32
CA VAL A 87 6.69 -6.53 14.38
C VAL A 87 7.11 -5.67 13.17
N ARG A 88 6.17 -4.95 12.56
CA ARG A 88 6.43 -4.05 11.43
C ARG A 88 6.37 -2.62 11.93
N ASP A 89 7.51 -1.98 12.13
CA ASP A 89 7.56 -0.59 12.56
C ASP A 89 7.53 0.33 11.34
N LEU A 90 6.51 1.20 11.27
CA LEU A 90 6.45 2.29 10.31
C LEU A 90 7.09 3.53 10.92
N ARG A 91 8.31 3.84 10.50
CA ARG A 91 9.00 5.07 10.93
C ARG A 91 8.69 6.17 9.93
N GLN A 92 8.26 7.32 10.42
CA GLN A 92 8.00 8.46 9.54
C GLN A 92 9.28 8.81 8.78
N ALA A 93 9.17 8.91 7.46
CA ALA A 93 10.26 9.31 6.59
C ALA A 93 10.23 10.83 6.42
N GLU A 94 11.41 11.47 6.44
CA GLU A 94 11.56 12.84 5.97
C GLU A 94 11.66 12.84 4.44
N GLU A 95 11.29 13.96 3.80
CA GLU A 95 11.29 14.10 2.34
C GLU A 95 12.68 13.83 1.76
N THR A 96 12.74 12.87 0.83
CA THR A 96 13.96 12.46 0.12
C THR A 96 13.61 12.18 -1.34
N ASP A 97 14.60 12.21 -2.24
CA ASP A 97 14.43 11.88 -3.66
C ASP A 97 13.75 10.50 -3.90
N SER A 98 13.88 9.60 -2.93
CA SER A 98 13.22 8.29 -2.95
C SER A 98 11.70 8.37 -2.78
N ILE A 99 11.20 9.35 -2.03
CA ILE A 99 9.75 9.57 -1.82
C ILE A 99 9.11 10.15 -3.08
N GLU A 100 9.75 11.12 -3.73
CA GLU A 100 9.25 11.70 -4.98
C GLU A 100 9.16 10.62 -6.08
N SER A 101 10.18 9.77 -6.17
CA SER A 101 10.19 8.61 -7.08
C SER A 101 9.04 7.64 -6.81
N VAL A 102 8.69 7.40 -5.54
CA VAL A 102 7.56 6.53 -5.17
C VAL A 102 6.22 7.17 -5.52
N LYS A 103 6.06 8.47 -5.26
CA LYS A 103 4.85 9.22 -5.66
C LYS A 103 4.65 9.15 -7.16
N GLU A 104 5.70 9.39 -7.95
CA GLU A 104 5.65 9.26 -9.40
C GLU A 104 5.30 7.83 -9.81
N ALA A 105 5.86 6.82 -9.16
CA ALA A 105 5.55 5.41 -9.44
C ALA A 105 4.08 5.06 -9.18
N VAL A 106 3.45 5.64 -8.14
CA VAL A 106 2.01 5.48 -7.86
C VAL A 106 1.16 6.11 -8.96
N LEU A 107 1.44 7.37 -9.32
CA LEU A 107 0.68 8.09 -10.35
C LEU A 107 0.82 7.41 -11.72
N ASN A 108 2.00 6.89 -11.99
CA ASN A 108 2.31 6.12 -13.18
C ASN A 108 1.93 4.64 -13.05
N ALA A 109 1.25 4.13 -12.02
CA ALA A 109 0.83 2.72 -11.96
C ALA A 109 -0.45 2.45 -12.75
N GLU A 110 -0.64 1.19 -13.18
CA GLU A 110 -1.90 0.66 -13.71
C GLU A 110 -2.67 0.02 -12.57
N PHE A 111 -3.75 0.65 -12.12
CA PHE A 111 -4.66 0.08 -11.15
C PHE A 111 -5.88 -0.54 -11.87
N PRO A 112 -6.62 -1.44 -11.21
CA PRO A 112 -7.93 -1.87 -11.68
C PRO A 112 -8.81 -0.66 -12.01
N SER A 113 -9.54 -0.72 -13.12
CA SER A 113 -10.27 0.43 -13.67
C SER A 113 -11.26 1.06 -12.69
N GLU A 114 -11.89 0.24 -11.85
CA GLU A 114 -12.81 0.66 -10.79
C GLU A 114 -12.14 1.57 -9.75
N TRP A 115 -10.86 1.35 -9.45
CA TRP A 115 -10.14 2.02 -8.38
C TRP A 115 -9.10 3.04 -8.86
N SER A 116 -8.71 2.99 -10.14
CA SER A 116 -7.60 3.79 -10.67
C SER A 116 -7.74 5.28 -10.41
N GLU A 117 -8.85 5.89 -10.84
CA GLU A 117 -9.05 7.33 -10.65
C GLU A 117 -9.20 7.68 -9.16
N LYS A 118 -9.95 6.86 -8.40
CA LYS A 118 -10.15 7.07 -6.97
C LYS A 118 -8.84 7.05 -6.18
N ILE A 119 -7.90 6.17 -6.53
CA ILE A 119 -6.57 6.10 -5.91
C ILE A 119 -5.73 7.31 -6.31
N LYS A 120 -5.62 7.60 -7.61
CA LYS A 120 -4.72 8.64 -8.13
C LYS A 120 -5.11 10.04 -7.65
N GLN A 121 -6.39 10.32 -7.47
CA GLN A 121 -6.86 11.61 -6.94
C GLN A 121 -6.43 11.88 -5.49
N LYS A 122 -5.93 10.89 -4.74
CA LYS A 122 -5.49 11.05 -3.36
C LYS A 122 -3.99 11.34 -3.20
N PHE A 123 -3.21 11.23 -4.28
CA PHE A 123 -1.74 11.42 -4.28
C PHE A 123 -1.34 12.57 -5.20
#